data_AF-A0A953JDU3-F1
#
_entry.id   AF-A0A953JDU3-F1
#
_cell.length_a   1.000
_cell.length_b   1.000
_cell.length_c   1.000
_cell.angle_alpha   90.00
_cell.angle_beta   90.00
_cell.angle_gamma   90.00
#
_symmetry.space_group_name_H-M   'P 1'
#
loop_
_entity.id
_entity.type
_entity.pdbx_description
1 polymer ?
#
loop_
_entity_poly.entity_id
_entity_poly.type
_entity_poly.pdbx_seq_one_letter_code
_entity_poly.pdbx_strand_id
1 'polypeptide(L)' 'MFSAFVLAFFLHIFGTIGVFAFIPRSMAVVMPAIGLMGPRTRDLSLEQIYH' A
#
# COMPACT_ATOMS: atom_id res chain seq x y z
N MET A 1 1.43 -11.90 -9.58
CA MET A 1 1.25 -11.79 -11.04
C MET A 1 -0.08 -11.13 -11.44
N PHE A 2 -1.18 -11.34 -10.71
CA PHE A 2 -2.47 -10.67 -10.96
C PHE A 2 -2.37 -9.13 -11.09
N SER A 3 -1.57 -8.48 -10.24
CA SER A 3 -1.37 -7.02 -10.27
C SER A 3 -0.83 -6.47 -11.59
N ALA A 4 -0.01 -7.23 -12.33
CA ALA A 4 0.52 -6.79 -13.62
C ALA A 4 -0.58 -6.71 -14.69
N PHE A 5 -1.57 -7.62 -14.65
CA PHE A 5 -2.73 -7.56 -15.54
C PHE A 5 -3.62 -6.36 -15.26
N VAL A 6 -3.77 -5.97 -13.99
CA VAL A 6 -4.49 -4.74 -13.62
C VAL A 6 -3.78 -3.52 -14.20
N LEU A 7 -2.46 -3.42 -14.06
CA LEU A 7 -1.69 -2.31 -14.65
C LEU A 7 -1.79 -2.29 -16.18
N ALA A 8 -1.74 -3.46 -16.84
CA ALA A 8 -1.91 -3.56 -18.29
C ALA A 8 -3.32 -3.13 -18.75
N PHE A 9 -4.36 -3.45 -17.98
CA PHE A 9 -5.73 -2.98 -18.23
C PHE A 9 -5.84 -1.46 -18.12
N PHE A 10 -5.26 -0.86 -17.07
CA PHE A 10 -5.21 0.60 -16.93
C PHE A 10 -4.39 1.26 -18.05
N LEU A 11 -3.30 0.63 -18.48
CA LEU A 11 -2.51 1.09 -19.62
C LEU A 11 -3.31 1.06 -20.92
N HIS A 12 -4.17 0.06 -21.12
CA HIS A 12 -5.01 -0.05 -22.31
C HIS A 12 -6.10 1.03 -22.37
N ILE A 13 -6.73 1.37 -21.23
CA ILE A 13 -7.85 2.33 -21.21
C ILE A 13 -7.37 3.78 -21.07
N PHE A 14 -6.38 4.03 -20.22
CA PHE A 14 -5.95 5.38 -19.83
C PHE A 14 -4.52 5.72 -20.29
N GLY A 15 -3.82 4.78 -20.90
CA GLY A 15 -2.43 4.96 -21.30
C GLY A 15 -1.48 5.07 -20.11
N THR A 16 -0.23 5.41 -20.42
CA THR A 16 0.86 5.48 -19.43
C THR A 16 0.58 6.53 -18.35
N ILE A 17 0.02 7.68 -18.73
CA ILE A 17 -0.30 8.77 -17.80
C ILE A 17 -1.29 8.31 -16.71
N GLY A 18 -2.30 7.52 -17.06
CA GLY A 18 -3.26 6.98 -16.09
C GLY A 18 -2.61 6.08 -15.04
N VAL A 19 -1.68 5.22 -15.46
CA VAL A 19 -0.96 4.31 -14.55
C VAL A 19 -0.03 5.08 -13.62
N PHE A 20 0.74 6.02 -14.17
CA PHE A 20 1.67 6.86 -13.38
C PHE A 20 0.96 7.77 -12.38
N ALA A 21 -0.27 8.21 -12.66
CA ALA A 21 -1.08 8.93 -11.68
C ALA A 21 -1.78 8.01 -10.66
N PHE A 22 -2.11 6.77 -11.05
CA PHE A 22 -2.84 5.81 -10.21
C PHE A 22 -1.98 5.27 -9.06
N ILE A 23 -0.73 4.87 -9.35
CA ILE A 23 0.18 4.29 -8.36
C ILE A 23 0.42 5.21 -7.14
N PRO A 24 0.86 6.49 -7.31
CA PRO A 24 1.09 7.37 -6.17
C PRO A 24 -0.21 7.71 -5.43
N ARG A 25 -1.34 7.81 -6.14
CA ARG A 25 -2.66 8.02 -5.51
C ARG A 25 -3.06 6.83 -4.64
N SER A 26 -2.82 5.61 -5.10
CA SER A 26 -3.04 4.40 -4.30
C SER A 26 -2.13 4.39 -3.06
N MET A 27 -0.85 4.73 -3.21
CA MET A 27 0.08 4.80 -2.08
C MET A 27 -0.28 5.91 -1.09
N ALA A 28 -0.82 7.03 -1.57
CA ALA A 28 -1.28 8.13 -0.72
C ALA A 28 -2.42 7.72 0.24
N VAL A 29 -3.21 6.70 -0.11
CA VAL A 29 -4.25 6.13 0.77
C VAL A 29 -3.66 5.07 1.70
N VAL A 30 -2.70 4.29 1.22
CA VAL A 30 -2.09 3.20 2.00
C VAL A 30 -1.18 3.73 3.11
N MET A 31 -0.41 4.78 2.85
CA MET A 31 0.49 5.37 3.85
C MET A 31 -0.21 5.81 5.16
N PRO A 32 -1.33 6.56 5.13
CA PRO A 32 -2.06 6.88 6.35
C PRO A 32 -2.72 5.65 6.96
N ALA A 33 -3.18 4.68 6.17
CA ALA A 33 -3.69 3.43 6.71
C ALA A 33 -2.61 2.67 7.51
N ILE A 34 -1.38 2.59 7.00
CA ILE A 34 -0.24 1.98 7.71
C ILE A 34 0.17 2.84 8.92
N GLY A 35 0.16 4.18 8.80
CA GLY A 35 0.52 5.07 9.91
C GLY A 35 -0.47 5.00 11.07
N LEU A 36 -1.77 4.95 10.77
CA LEU A 36 -2.84 4.83 11.77
C LEU A 36 -2.95 3.41 12.33
N MET A 37 -2.79 2.40 11.47
CA MET A 37 -2.63 0.99 11.86
C MET A 37 -1.15 0.67 12.11
N GLY A 38 -0.43 1.65 12.65
CA GLY A 38 0.99 1.59 12.88
C GLY A 38 1.36 0.51 13.90
N PRO A 39 2.62 0.05 13.86
CA PRO A 39 3.07 -1.18 14.49
C PRO A 39 2.95 -1.10 16.02
N ARG A 40 1.85 -1.63 16.54
CA ARG A 40 1.47 -1.64 17.96
C ARG A 40 2.43 -2.42 18.86
N THR A 41 3.47 -3.03 18.29
CA THR A 41 4.39 -3.96 18.95
C THR A 41 5.87 -3.63 18.74
N ARG A 42 6.22 -2.53 18.04
CA ARG A 42 7.62 -2.24 17.65
C ARG A 42 8.53 -1.69 18.75
N ASP A 43 8.01 -1.47 19.96
CA ASP A 43 8.76 -0.98 21.13
C ASP A 43 8.32 -1.66 22.44
N LEU A 44 7.59 -2.78 22.35
CA LEU A 44 7.24 -3.55 23.55
C LEU A 44 8.37 -4.54 23.85
N SER A 45 8.90 -4.50 25.07
CA SER A 45 9.80 -5.55 25.55
C SER A 45 9.06 -6.88 25.49
N LEU A 46 9.77 -7.96 25.13
CA LEU A 46 9.21 -9.32 25.04
C LEU A 46 8.44 -9.73 26.32
N GLU A 47 8.81 -9.17 27.47
CA GLU A 47 8.15 -9.37 28.78
C GLU A 47 6.74 -8.78 28.88
N GLN A 48 6.39 -7.74 28.10
CA GLN A 48 5.03 -7.17 28.10
C GLN A 48 4.06 -7.90 27.17
N ILE A 49 4.58 -8.69 26.23
CA ILE A 49 3.78 -9.40 25.22
C ILE A 49 3.44 -10.83 25.69
N TYR A 50 4.25 -11.38 26.60
CA TYR A 50 4.10 -12.74 27.09
C TYR A 50 3.88 -12.75 28.61
N HIS A 51 2.65 -13.09 29.01
CA HIS A 51 2.27 -13.39 30.38
C HIS A 51 1.65 -14.79 30.46
#